data_AF-A0A9D9WCM2-F1
#
_entry.id   AF-A0A9D9WCM2-F1
#
_cell.length_a   1.000
_cell.length_b   1.000
_cell.length_c   1.000
_cell.angle_alpha   90.00
_cell.angle_beta   90.00
_cell.angle_gamma   90.00
#
_symmetry.space_group_name_H-M   'P 1'
#
loop_
_entity.id
_entity.type
_entity.pdbx_description
1 polymer ?
#
loop_
_entity_poly.entity_id
_entity_poly.type
_entity_poly.pdbx_seq_one_letter_code
_entity_poly.pdbx_strand_id
1 'polypeptide(L)'
;MKKIGLLLLITCQAWAQTNEPSALFIRYFSGPNQQLEIKHDTLWVYWYEAADKQNPLEFRDTSAVDLRQIADVKIIKGRNLEGKKGIGIQIYPKMNPVEKRYSHTIEIDAQKLSQTNTASVTQKLQGQAAGVTIGNDNSPGGGTMVRIRGIGSINANSPLYVVDGVPLQGNINSINPNDIASVQVLKDPSQTALYGVRGANGVIVINTNKGQEQKWDFTQSTVLPLTLWSWGSMSAEMQKTKAAKRIISWLKGK
;
A
#
# COMPACT_ATOMS: atom_id res chain seq x y z
N MET A 1 12.09 -67.18 -11.08
CA MET A 1 12.83 -65.96 -10.69
C MET A 1 12.09 -64.75 -11.23
N LYS A 2 12.08 -63.64 -10.48
CA LYS A 2 11.44 -62.32 -10.74
C LYS A 2 9.93 -62.24 -10.42
N LYS A 3 9.64 -61.77 -9.19
CA LYS A 3 8.72 -60.66 -8.87
C LYS A 3 8.62 -60.48 -7.34
N ILE A 4 9.72 -60.05 -6.71
CA ILE A 4 9.77 -59.60 -5.29
C ILE A 4 9.96 -58.05 -5.23
N GLY A 5 9.70 -57.34 -6.32
CA GLY A 5 10.12 -55.93 -6.47
C GLY A 5 9.03 -54.86 -6.31
N LEU A 6 7.79 -55.17 -5.89
CA LEU A 6 6.67 -54.21 -5.97
C LEU A 6 6.01 -53.86 -4.62
N LEU A 7 6.59 -54.26 -3.49
CA LEU A 7 6.03 -53.96 -2.16
C LEU A 7 6.84 -52.95 -1.33
N LEU A 8 7.97 -52.45 -1.86
CA LEU A 8 8.83 -51.48 -1.18
C LEU A 8 8.73 -50.04 -1.72
N LEU A 9 7.96 -49.79 -2.77
CA LEU A 9 7.83 -48.45 -3.38
C LEU A 9 6.59 -47.67 -2.94
N ILE A 10 5.56 -48.33 -2.40
CA ILE A 10 4.30 -47.66 -2.00
C ILE A 10 4.37 -47.08 -0.58
N THR A 11 5.29 -47.55 0.27
CA THR A 11 5.45 -47.00 1.63
C THR A 11 6.28 -45.72 1.70
N CYS A 12 7.01 -45.36 0.63
CA CYS A 12 7.87 -44.17 0.64
C CYS A 12 7.12 -42.88 0.25
N GLN A 13 6.04 -42.96 -0.54
CA GLN A 13 5.30 -41.77 -1.00
C GLN A 13 4.31 -41.22 0.03
N ALA A 14 3.74 -42.06 0.90
CA ALA A 14 2.87 -41.61 1.99
C ALA A 14 3.64 -40.98 3.17
N TRP A 15 4.90 -41.37 3.37
CA TRP A 15 5.78 -40.77 4.39
C TRP A 15 6.49 -39.50 3.93
N ALA A 16 6.60 -39.26 2.62
CA ALA A 16 7.20 -38.03 2.10
C ALA A 16 6.27 -36.81 2.25
N GLN A 17 4.94 -37.00 2.13
CA GLN A 17 3.96 -35.90 2.28
C GLN A 17 3.83 -35.37 3.71
N THR A 18 4.14 -36.17 4.73
CA THR A 18 3.98 -35.75 6.14
C THR A 18 5.06 -34.79 6.62
N ASN A 19 6.15 -34.64 5.87
CA ASN A 19 7.30 -33.81 6.23
C ASN A 19 7.49 -32.59 5.32
N GLU A 20 6.68 -32.38 4.30
CA GLU A 20 6.76 -31.18 3.46
C GLU A 20 6.42 -29.92 4.29
N PRO A 21 7.23 -28.84 4.21
CA PRO A 21 6.97 -27.63 5.01
C PRO A 21 5.59 -27.01 4.78
N SER A 22 5.07 -27.08 3.55
CA SER A 22 3.72 -26.62 3.19
C SER A 22 2.62 -27.48 3.86
N ALA A 23 2.79 -28.79 3.86
CA ALA A 23 1.86 -29.72 4.51
C ALA A 23 1.89 -29.57 6.04
N LEU A 24 3.08 -29.39 6.63
CA LEU A 24 3.25 -29.08 8.05
C LEU A 24 2.59 -27.73 8.40
N PHE A 25 2.71 -26.74 7.52
CA PHE A 25 2.07 -25.44 7.72
C PHE A 25 0.54 -25.55 7.78
N ILE A 26 -0.07 -26.21 6.80
CA ILE A 26 -1.53 -26.47 6.81
C ILE A 26 -1.91 -27.27 8.06
N ARG A 27 -1.19 -28.34 8.38
CA ARG A 27 -1.50 -29.20 9.53
C ARG A 27 -1.45 -28.46 10.87
N TYR A 28 -0.43 -27.66 11.11
CA TYR A 28 -0.24 -27.02 12.42
C TYR A 28 -1.10 -25.76 12.61
N PHE A 29 -1.49 -25.09 11.53
CA PHE A 29 -2.25 -23.84 11.58
C PHE A 29 -3.72 -24.00 11.16
N SER A 30 -4.15 -25.17 10.66
CA SER A 30 -5.58 -25.46 10.52
C SER A 30 -6.20 -25.96 11.83
N GLY A 31 -7.40 -25.50 12.13
CA GLY A 31 -8.20 -25.83 13.30
C GLY A 31 -9.68 -25.52 13.08
N PRO A 32 -10.54 -25.68 14.10
CA PRO A 32 -11.98 -25.50 13.95
C PRO A 32 -12.38 -24.11 13.43
N ASN A 33 -11.67 -23.08 13.87
CA ASN A 33 -11.99 -21.68 13.57
C ASN A 33 -11.13 -21.09 12.44
N GLN A 34 -10.22 -21.88 11.87
CA GLN A 34 -9.23 -21.41 10.91
C GLN A 34 -8.83 -22.57 9.99
N GLN A 35 -9.15 -22.51 8.70
CA GLN A 35 -8.74 -23.54 7.73
C GLN A 35 -7.80 -22.93 6.70
N LEU A 36 -6.66 -23.58 6.46
CA LEU A 36 -5.67 -23.13 5.48
C LEU A 36 -5.71 -24.01 4.23
N GLU A 37 -5.56 -23.37 3.08
CA GLU A 37 -5.40 -24.05 1.80
C GLU A 37 -4.36 -23.33 0.94
N ILE A 38 -3.53 -24.07 0.21
CA ILE A 38 -2.58 -23.48 -0.74
C ILE A 38 -2.98 -23.90 -2.14
N LYS A 39 -3.33 -22.94 -2.98
CA LYS A 39 -3.69 -23.12 -4.39
C LYS A 39 -2.91 -22.13 -5.24
N HIS A 40 -2.21 -22.60 -6.27
CA HIS A 40 -1.50 -21.76 -7.23
C HIS A 40 -0.56 -20.72 -6.58
N ASP A 41 0.28 -21.15 -5.64
CA ASP A 41 1.17 -20.28 -4.82
C ASP A 41 0.45 -19.17 -4.04
N THR A 42 -0.87 -19.28 -3.87
CA THR A 42 -1.67 -18.42 -2.99
C THR A 42 -2.07 -19.21 -1.75
N LEU A 43 -1.77 -18.66 -0.58
CA LEU A 43 -2.28 -19.11 0.71
C LEU A 43 -3.66 -18.50 0.93
N TRP A 44 -4.66 -19.36 1.05
CA TRP A 44 -6.01 -19.03 1.45
C TRP A 44 -6.20 -19.41 2.92
N VAL A 45 -6.77 -18.49 3.69
CA VAL A 45 -7.10 -18.68 5.11
C VAL A 45 -8.57 -18.36 5.30
N TYR A 46 -9.33 -19.38 5.65
CA TYR A 46 -10.75 -19.29 5.93
C TYR A 46 -10.98 -19.22 7.42
N TRP A 47 -11.66 -18.18 7.89
CA TRP A 47 -11.95 -17.95 9.29
C TRP A 47 -13.39 -18.36 9.60
N TYR A 48 -13.58 -19.05 10.72
CA TYR A 48 -14.89 -19.52 11.19
C TYR A 48 -15.12 -19.12 12.65
N GLU A 49 -16.37 -18.87 13.01
CA GLU A 49 -16.78 -18.57 14.38
C GLU A 49 -18.03 -19.37 14.75
N ALA A 50 -18.23 -19.60 16.05
CA ALA A 50 -19.46 -20.19 16.54
C ALA A 50 -20.63 -19.22 16.29
N ALA A 51 -21.68 -19.69 15.60
CA ALA A 51 -22.82 -18.86 15.24
C ALA A 51 -23.94 -18.93 16.27
N ASP A 52 -24.28 -20.13 16.73
CA ASP A 52 -25.29 -20.40 17.76
C ASP A 52 -25.09 -21.83 18.33
N LYS A 53 -25.78 -22.18 19.41
CA LYS A 53 -25.77 -23.52 20.04
C LYS A 53 -26.19 -24.64 19.08
N GLN A 54 -26.88 -24.33 17.98
CA GLN A 54 -27.38 -25.29 17.00
C GLN A 54 -26.54 -25.38 15.70
N ASN A 55 -25.79 -24.32 15.35
CA ASN A 55 -24.91 -24.30 14.17
C ASN A 55 -23.45 -24.09 14.61
N PRO A 56 -22.63 -25.15 14.57
CA PRO A 56 -21.36 -25.15 15.31
C PRO A 56 -20.31 -24.20 14.74
N LEU A 57 -20.35 -23.87 13.44
CA LEU A 57 -19.36 -22.99 12.78
C LEU A 57 -19.98 -22.26 11.57
N GLU A 58 -19.90 -20.93 11.55
CA GLU A 58 -20.18 -20.09 10.38
C GLU A 58 -18.89 -19.51 9.81
N PHE A 59 -18.84 -19.44 8.47
CA PHE A 59 -17.77 -18.75 7.75
C PHE A 59 -17.86 -17.23 8.01
N ARG A 60 -16.71 -16.62 8.35
CA ARG A 60 -16.60 -15.20 8.65
C ARG A 60 -15.87 -14.42 7.57
N ASP A 61 -14.69 -14.89 7.18
CA ASP A 61 -13.82 -14.15 6.27
C ASP A 61 -12.82 -15.07 5.56
N THR A 62 -12.31 -14.61 4.41
CA THR A 62 -11.22 -15.24 3.68
C THR A 62 -10.07 -14.27 3.51
N SER A 63 -8.90 -14.62 4.04
CA SER A 63 -7.66 -13.90 3.76
C SER A 63 -6.86 -14.66 2.69
N ALA A 64 -6.38 -13.94 1.68
CA ALA A 64 -5.52 -14.50 0.64
C ALA A 64 -4.14 -13.82 0.64
N VAL A 65 -3.07 -14.61 0.58
CA VAL A 65 -1.69 -14.13 0.51
C VAL A 65 -0.97 -14.82 -0.63
N ASP A 66 -0.50 -14.06 -1.62
CA ASP A 66 0.42 -14.58 -2.63
C ASP A 66 1.77 -14.86 -1.96
N LEU A 67 2.21 -16.11 -1.96
CA LEU A 67 3.43 -16.54 -1.31
C LEU A 67 4.67 -15.83 -1.87
N ARG A 68 4.65 -15.42 -3.15
CA ARG A 68 5.74 -14.68 -3.81
C ARG A 68 5.82 -13.22 -3.34
N GLN A 69 4.72 -12.71 -2.81
CA GLN A 69 4.60 -11.37 -2.27
C GLN A 69 4.80 -11.35 -0.76
N ILE A 70 5.53 -12.31 -0.17
CA ILE A 70 5.93 -12.26 1.23
C ILE A 70 7.24 -11.47 1.34
N ALA A 71 7.24 -10.41 2.16
CA ALA A 71 8.42 -9.60 2.46
C ALA A 71 9.21 -10.16 3.63
N ASP A 72 8.51 -10.49 4.72
CA ASP A 72 9.12 -11.06 5.91
C ASP A 72 8.13 -11.97 6.63
N VAL A 73 8.67 -12.87 7.45
CA VAL A 73 7.90 -13.78 8.29
C VAL A 73 8.54 -13.84 9.67
N LYS A 74 7.74 -13.59 10.71
CA LYS A 74 8.18 -13.59 12.10
C LYS A 74 7.45 -14.63 12.95
N ILE A 75 8.13 -15.15 13.96
CA ILE A 75 7.51 -15.96 15.01
C ILE A 75 7.10 -15.03 16.14
N ILE A 76 5.87 -15.21 16.61
CA ILE A 76 5.42 -14.67 17.88
C ILE A 76 5.00 -15.81 18.80
N LYS A 77 5.09 -15.58 20.11
CA LYS A 77 4.63 -16.52 21.14
C LYS A 77 3.56 -15.82 21.96
N GLY A 78 2.51 -16.54 22.32
CA GLY A 78 1.38 -15.97 23.03
C GLY A 78 0.64 -17.01 23.86
N ARG A 79 -0.44 -16.56 24.50
CA ARG A 79 -1.44 -17.42 25.14
C ARG A 79 -2.82 -17.01 24.63
N ASN A 80 -3.70 -17.99 24.45
CA ASN A 80 -5.10 -17.72 24.13
C ASN A 80 -5.90 -17.35 25.40
N LEU A 81 -7.20 -17.06 25.24
CA LEU A 81 -8.10 -16.71 26.34
C LEU A 81 -8.21 -17.81 27.41
N GLU A 82 -7.97 -19.06 27.04
CA GLU A 82 -7.95 -20.23 27.95
C GLU A 82 -6.59 -20.44 28.65
N GLY A 83 -5.62 -19.55 28.43
CA GLY A 83 -4.27 -19.65 29.00
C GLY A 83 -3.36 -20.68 28.32
N LYS A 84 -3.81 -21.35 27.25
CA LYS A 84 -3.00 -22.28 26.47
C LYS A 84 -1.92 -21.52 25.71
N LYS A 85 -0.67 -21.97 25.86
CA LYS A 85 0.46 -21.43 25.08
C LYS A 85 0.24 -21.68 23.58
N GLY A 86 0.72 -20.76 22.76
CA GLY A 86 0.72 -20.90 21.31
C GLY A 86 1.88 -20.22 20.64
N ILE A 87 2.04 -20.57 19.37
CA ILE A 87 2.99 -19.97 18.44
C ILE A 87 2.18 -19.35 17.31
N GLY A 88 2.48 -18.09 17.01
CA GLY A 88 1.96 -17.38 15.86
C GLY A 88 3.03 -17.24 14.79
N ILE A 89 2.63 -17.34 13.53
CA ILE A 89 3.42 -16.93 12.38
C ILE A 89 2.80 -15.65 11.83
N GLN A 90 3.60 -14.59 11.79
CA GLN A 90 3.23 -13.28 11.31
C GLN A 90 3.85 -13.08 9.92
N ILE A 91 3.01 -12.98 8.90
CA ILE A 91 3.38 -12.84 7.49
C ILE A 91 3.22 -11.38 7.09
N TYR A 92 4.33 -10.76 6.71
CA TYR A 92 4.37 -9.40 6.19
C TYR A 92 4.36 -9.45 4.67
N PRO A 93 3.34 -8.88 4.01
CA PRO A 93 3.33 -8.80 2.56
C PRO A 93 4.33 -7.75 2.06
N LYS A 94 4.83 -7.94 0.84
CA LYS A 94 5.58 -6.94 0.08
C LYS A 94 4.66 -5.77 -0.16
N MET A 95 5.04 -4.63 0.40
CA MET A 95 4.41 -3.37 0.06
C MET A 95 4.82 -3.04 -1.36
N ASN A 96 3.90 -3.21 -2.31
CA ASN A 96 4.06 -2.53 -3.57
C ASN A 96 3.81 -1.05 -3.28
N PRO A 97 4.77 -0.15 -3.50
CA PRO A 97 4.48 1.26 -3.41
C PRO A 97 3.28 1.51 -4.32
N VAL A 98 2.23 2.12 -3.78
CA VAL A 98 1.14 2.61 -4.61
C VAL A 98 1.79 3.69 -5.46
N GLU A 99 2.25 3.31 -6.66
CA GLU A 99 2.68 4.28 -7.66
C GLU A 99 1.48 5.20 -7.85
N LYS A 100 1.62 6.46 -7.42
CA LYS A 100 0.70 7.52 -7.82
C LYS A 100 0.82 7.64 -9.32
N ARG A 101 0.01 6.86 -10.05
CA ARG A 101 -0.03 6.84 -11.51
C ARG A 101 -0.74 8.09 -12.01
N TYR A 102 -0.04 9.19 -11.86
CA TYR A 102 -0.31 10.41 -12.56
C TYR A 102 0.62 10.46 -13.75
N SER A 103 0.33 9.70 -14.81
CA SER A 103 1.17 9.56 -16.00
C SER A 103 1.46 10.88 -16.74
N HIS A 104 0.92 12.00 -16.26
CA HIS A 104 1.03 13.32 -16.87
C HIS A 104 1.15 14.47 -15.87
N THR A 105 1.44 14.23 -14.59
CA THR A 105 1.74 15.33 -13.66
C THR A 105 3.17 15.82 -13.88
N ILE A 106 3.30 17.14 -14.02
CA ILE A 106 4.61 17.79 -13.95
C ILE A 106 4.82 18.18 -12.49
N GLU A 107 5.74 17.50 -11.81
CA GLU A 107 6.20 17.87 -10.47
C GLU A 107 7.49 18.67 -10.59
N ILE A 108 7.50 19.82 -9.90
CA ILE A 108 8.64 20.72 -9.82
C ILE A 108 9.05 20.77 -8.34
N ASP A 109 10.23 20.23 -8.06
CA ASP A 109 10.80 20.21 -6.72
C ASP A 109 11.31 21.60 -6.30
N ALA A 110 11.40 21.81 -4.98
CA ALA A 110 11.93 23.03 -4.37
C ALA A 110 13.29 23.46 -4.96
N GLN A 111 14.18 22.51 -5.28
CA GLN A 111 15.49 22.84 -5.85
C GLN A 111 15.42 23.48 -7.24
N LYS A 112 14.43 23.10 -8.05
CA LYS A 112 14.21 23.74 -9.36
C LYS A 112 13.55 25.11 -9.20
N LEU A 113 12.67 25.25 -8.22
CA LEU A 113 12.04 26.53 -7.89
C LEU A 113 13.02 27.53 -7.25
N SER A 114 14.06 27.06 -6.56
CA SER A 114 15.08 27.93 -5.95
C SER A 114 16.10 28.48 -6.94
N GLN A 115 16.23 27.90 -8.13
CA GLN A 115 17.15 28.39 -9.17
C GLN A 115 16.72 29.74 -9.75
N THR A 116 15.43 30.06 -9.65
CA THR A 116 14.87 31.33 -10.12
C THR A 116 14.62 32.25 -8.93
N ASN A 117 15.37 33.36 -8.83
CA ASN A 117 15.27 34.32 -7.75
C ASN A 117 14.15 35.34 -8.02
N THR A 118 12.89 34.89 -7.97
CA THR A 118 11.71 35.76 -8.13
C THR A 118 10.85 35.74 -6.87
N ALA A 119 10.20 36.88 -6.60
CA ALA A 119 9.35 37.07 -5.43
C ALA A 119 7.99 36.35 -5.53
N SER A 120 7.52 36.04 -6.75
CA SER A 120 6.27 35.29 -6.96
C SER A 120 6.51 33.84 -7.34
N VAL A 121 5.72 32.96 -6.72
CA VAL A 121 5.63 31.51 -7.02
C VAL A 121 5.29 31.28 -8.49
N THR A 122 4.39 32.09 -9.05
CA THR A 122 3.94 31.94 -10.44
C THR A 122 5.05 32.23 -11.44
N GLN A 123 5.92 33.19 -11.15
CA GLN A 123 7.08 33.49 -11.99
C GLN A 123 8.13 32.37 -11.93
N LYS A 124 8.27 31.68 -10.80
CA LYS A 124 9.17 30.52 -10.69
C LYS A 124 8.71 29.33 -11.52
N LEU A 125 7.42 29.21 -11.78
CA LEU A 125 6.86 28.16 -12.64
C LEU A 125 7.09 28.45 -14.14
N GLN A 126 7.52 29.66 -14.49
CA GLN A 126 7.75 30.05 -15.87
C GLN A 126 8.89 29.24 -16.48
N GLY A 127 8.58 28.50 -17.54
CA GLY A 127 9.55 27.62 -18.22
C GLY A 127 9.88 26.32 -17.48
N GLN A 128 9.42 26.14 -16.23
CA GLN A 128 9.63 24.90 -15.47
C GLN A 128 8.52 23.87 -15.71
N ALA A 129 7.29 24.31 -16.01
CA ALA A 129 6.18 23.44 -16.38
C ALA A 129 5.78 23.60 -17.85
N ALA A 130 5.87 22.52 -18.62
CA ALA A 130 5.40 22.49 -20.00
C ALA A 130 3.88 22.70 -20.09
N GLY A 131 3.45 23.61 -20.97
CA GLY A 131 2.03 23.93 -21.17
C GLY A 131 1.45 24.89 -20.12
N VAL A 132 2.30 25.48 -19.26
CA VAL A 132 1.92 26.59 -18.38
C VAL A 132 2.41 27.90 -18.99
N THR A 133 1.49 28.82 -19.23
CA THR A 133 1.81 30.17 -19.72
C THR A 133 1.58 31.16 -18.59
N ILE A 134 2.61 31.95 -18.30
CA ILE A 134 2.58 33.02 -17.31
C ILE A 134 2.67 34.36 -18.04
N GLY A 135 1.82 35.30 -17.67
CA GLY A 135 1.79 36.67 -18.18
C GLY A 135 1.44 37.67 -17.07
N ASN A 136 1.40 38.95 -17.39
CA ASN A 136 0.94 39.98 -16.47
C ASN A 136 -0.53 40.29 -16.73
N ASP A 137 -1.31 40.47 -15.68
CA ASP A 137 -2.64 41.06 -15.79
C ASP A 137 -2.48 42.58 -15.88
N ASN A 138 -2.88 43.19 -16.99
CA ASN A 138 -2.68 44.62 -17.27
C ASN A 138 -3.72 45.52 -16.56
N SER A 139 -4.28 45.05 -15.46
CA SER A 139 -5.21 45.79 -14.62
C SER A 139 -4.43 46.65 -13.60
N PRO A 140 -4.96 47.81 -13.16
CA PRO A 140 -4.35 48.58 -12.08
C PRO A 140 -4.32 47.76 -10.78
N GLY A 141 -3.12 47.47 -10.25
CA GLY A 141 -2.92 46.52 -9.15
C GLY A 141 -2.89 45.04 -9.58
N GLY A 142 -2.84 44.80 -10.90
CA GLY A 142 -2.89 43.49 -11.52
C GLY A 142 -1.74 42.57 -11.13
N GLY A 143 -2.09 41.31 -10.87
CA GLY A 143 -1.15 40.26 -10.52
C GLY A 143 -0.58 39.52 -11.73
N THR A 144 0.00 38.36 -11.47
CA THR A 144 0.49 37.46 -12.51
C THR A 144 -0.65 36.57 -13.01
N MET A 145 -0.88 36.54 -14.31
CA MET A 145 -1.84 35.66 -14.97
C MET A 145 -1.19 34.31 -15.28
N VAL A 146 -1.84 33.21 -14.87
CA VAL A 146 -1.39 31.84 -15.17
C VAL A 146 -2.45 31.12 -15.99
N ARG A 147 -2.03 30.39 -17.03
CA ARG A 147 -2.89 29.56 -17.87
C ARG A 147 -2.27 28.18 -18.08
N ILE A 148 -3.09 27.14 -18.06
CA ILE A 148 -2.67 25.76 -18.34
C ILE A 148 -3.35 25.36 -19.66
N ARG A 149 -2.57 24.95 -20.66
CA ARG A 149 -3.02 24.58 -22.03
C ARG A 149 -3.63 25.72 -22.87
N GLY A 150 -3.31 26.97 -22.57
CA GLY A 150 -3.77 28.13 -23.35
C GLY A 150 -5.11 28.67 -22.88
N ILE A 151 -5.90 29.26 -23.79
CA ILE A 151 -7.18 29.93 -23.48
C ILE A 151 -8.32 28.91 -23.68
N GLY A 152 -8.96 28.46 -22.59
CA GLY A 152 -10.05 27.48 -22.61
C GLY A 152 -11.47 28.08 -22.62
N SER A 153 -11.60 29.37 -22.32
CA SER A 153 -12.85 30.14 -22.20
C SER A 153 -12.56 31.63 -22.43
N ILE A 154 -13.57 32.45 -22.67
CA ILE A 154 -13.38 33.91 -22.88
C ILE A 154 -13.42 34.67 -21.54
N ASN A 155 -14.07 34.12 -20.51
CA ASN A 155 -14.42 34.87 -19.30
C ASN A 155 -13.72 34.41 -18.00
N ALA A 156 -13.23 33.16 -17.92
CA ALA A 156 -12.55 32.66 -16.71
C ALA A 156 -11.61 31.49 -17.04
N ASN A 157 -10.30 31.77 -17.09
CA ASN A 157 -9.25 30.80 -17.49
C ASN A 157 -8.20 30.53 -16.43
N SER A 158 -8.36 31.09 -15.23
CA SER A 158 -7.39 30.89 -14.16
C SER A 158 -7.46 29.46 -13.64
N PRO A 159 -6.32 28.81 -13.37
CA PRO A 159 -6.30 27.51 -12.74
C PRO A 159 -6.75 27.60 -11.28
N LEU A 160 -7.17 26.46 -10.72
CA LEU A 160 -7.39 26.34 -9.29
C LEU A 160 -6.04 26.13 -8.59
N TYR A 161 -5.72 26.97 -7.61
CA TYR A 161 -4.58 26.76 -6.73
C TYR A 161 -5.02 25.96 -5.50
N VAL A 162 -4.26 24.93 -5.15
CA VAL A 162 -4.50 24.09 -3.96
C VAL A 162 -3.23 24.09 -3.14
N VAL A 163 -3.29 24.56 -1.90
CA VAL A 163 -2.14 24.62 -0.99
C VAL A 163 -2.37 23.61 0.11
N ASP A 164 -1.49 22.61 0.22
CA ASP A 164 -1.58 21.54 1.22
C ASP A 164 -2.94 20.82 1.29
N GLY A 165 -3.64 20.75 0.16
CA GLY A 165 -4.97 20.14 0.04
C GLY A 165 -6.15 21.10 0.18
N VAL A 166 -5.91 22.36 0.53
CA VAL A 166 -6.95 23.39 0.65
C VAL A 166 -7.00 24.26 -0.61
N PRO A 167 -8.16 24.40 -1.28
CA PRO A 167 -8.28 25.28 -2.43
C PRO A 167 -8.15 26.75 -2.01
N LEU A 168 -7.19 27.44 -2.59
CA LEU A 168 -6.97 28.86 -2.36
C LEU A 168 -7.99 29.67 -3.15
N GLN A 169 -8.81 30.44 -2.45
CA GLN A 169 -9.73 31.42 -3.05
C GLN A 169 -9.06 32.80 -3.00
N GLY A 170 -8.06 33.05 -3.85
CA GLY A 170 -7.33 34.33 -3.81
C GLY A 170 -6.01 34.37 -4.58
N ASN A 171 -5.20 35.37 -4.26
CA ASN A 171 -3.91 35.62 -4.90
C ASN A 171 -2.81 34.72 -4.32
N ILE A 172 -2.20 33.92 -5.19
CA ILE A 172 -1.07 33.05 -4.91
C ILE A 172 0.19 33.78 -4.41
N ASN A 173 0.29 35.10 -4.61
CA ASN A 173 1.40 35.93 -4.16
C ASN A 173 1.48 36.06 -2.61
N SER A 174 0.49 35.59 -1.85
CA SER A 174 0.55 35.54 -0.39
C SER A 174 1.44 34.43 0.16
N ILE A 175 1.87 33.48 -0.69
CA ILE A 175 2.71 32.35 -0.30
C ILE A 175 4.18 32.71 -0.56
N ASN A 176 5.00 32.57 0.49
CA ASN A 176 6.44 32.72 0.37
C ASN A 176 7.02 31.57 -0.48
N PRO A 177 7.72 31.87 -1.59
CA PRO A 177 8.29 30.83 -2.44
C PRO A 177 9.33 29.93 -1.76
N ASN A 178 9.95 30.39 -0.66
CA ASN A 178 10.93 29.59 0.09
C ASN A 178 10.25 28.52 0.97
N ASP A 179 8.96 28.67 1.23
CA ASP A 179 8.19 27.72 2.03
C ASP A 179 7.54 26.64 1.17
N ILE A 180 7.90 26.55 -0.12
CA ILE A 180 7.36 25.56 -1.06
C ILE A 180 8.28 24.34 -1.13
N ALA A 181 7.70 23.17 -0.88
CA ALA A 181 8.37 21.87 -1.00
C ALA A 181 8.28 21.33 -2.44
N SER A 182 7.08 21.31 -3.01
CA SER A 182 6.87 20.93 -4.41
C SER A 182 5.65 21.60 -5.02
N VAL A 183 5.68 21.79 -6.34
CA VAL A 183 4.53 22.24 -7.13
C VAL A 183 4.19 21.18 -8.16
N GLN A 184 2.93 20.77 -8.19
CA GLN A 184 2.40 19.81 -9.13
C GLN A 184 1.35 20.48 -10.00
N VAL A 185 1.53 20.38 -11.32
CA VAL A 185 0.57 20.91 -12.29
C VAL A 185 -0.25 19.75 -12.84
N LEU A 186 -1.55 19.75 -12.50
CA LEU A 186 -2.53 18.81 -12.99
C LEU A 186 -3.19 19.37 -14.24
N LYS A 187 -2.91 18.73 -15.37
CA LYS A 187 -3.38 19.16 -16.69
C LYS A 187 -4.51 18.30 -17.23
N ASP A 188 -4.63 17.05 -16.80
CA ASP A 188 -5.59 16.10 -17.38
C ASP A 188 -6.93 16.07 -16.64
N PRO A 189 -8.06 15.90 -17.36
CA PRO A 189 -9.39 15.79 -16.76
C PRO A 189 -9.51 14.70 -15.69
N SER A 190 -8.79 13.58 -15.85
CA SER A 190 -8.78 12.49 -14.87
C SER A 190 -8.16 12.90 -13.52
N GLN A 191 -7.24 13.86 -13.52
CA GLN A 191 -6.56 14.36 -12.33
C GLN A 191 -7.33 15.53 -11.71
N THR A 192 -7.89 16.40 -12.55
CA THR A 192 -8.64 17.58 -12.10
C THR A 192 -10.06 17.23 -11.64
N ALA A 193 -10.61 16.06 -12.03
CA ALA A 193 -11.91 15.58 -11.59
C ALA A 193 -12.07 15.53 -10.05
N LEU A 194 -10.99 15.26 -9.32
CA LEU A 194 -10.99 15.27 -7.85
C LEU A 194 -11.32 16.65 -7.26
N TYR A 195 -11.09 17.71 -8.02
CA TYR A 195 -11.33 19.10 -7.63
C TYR A 195 -12.60 19.70 -8.26
N GLY A 196 -13.38 18.88 -8.97
CA GLY A 196 -14.66 19.24 -9.57
C GLY A 196 -14.57 20.34 -10.64
N VAL A 197 -15.68 21.07 -10.84
CA VAL A 197 -15.81 22.11 -11.89
C VAL A 197 -14.74 23.20 -11.78
N ARG A 198 -14.23 23.48 -10.58
CA ARG A 198 -13.19 24.49 -10.35
C ARG A 198 -11.83 24.08 -10.94
N GLY A 199 -11.58 22.78 -11.10
CA GLY A 199 -10.37 22.25 -11.72
C GLY A 199 -10.44 22.14 -13.25
N ALA A 200 -11.53 22.57 -13.89
CA ALA A 200 -11.72 22.43 -15.34
C ALA A 200 -10.63 23.13 -16.17
N ASN A 201 -10.07 24.24 -15.66
CA ASN A 201 -8.98 25.00 -16.29
C ASN A 201 -7.58 24.50 -15.88
N GLY A 202 -7.49 23.35 -15.21
CA GLY A 202 -6.27 22.84 -14.61
C GLY A 202 -6.14 23.19 -13.13
N VAL A 203 -5.32 22.43 -12.41
CA VAL A 203 -5.09 22.60 -10.97
C VAL A 203 -3.59 22.69 -10.71
N ILE A 204 -3.17 23.69 -9.93
CA ILE A 204 -1.80 23.82 -9.44
C ILE A 204 -1.81 23.47 -7.97
N VAL A 205 -1.28 22.30 -7.63
CA VAL A 205 -1.14 21.83 -6.25
C VAL A 205 0.22 22.26 -5.73
N ILE A 206 0.25 22.90 -4.58
CA ILE A 206 1.43 23.43 -3.92
C ILE A 206 1.52 22.76 -2.56
N ASN A 207 2.60 22.05 -2.34
CA ASN A 207 2.92 21.49 -1.04
C ASN A 207 3.92 22.41 -0.35
N THR A 208 3.64 22.80 0.89
CA THR A 208 4.57 23.63 1.65
C THR A 208 5.58 22.76 2.40
N ASN A 209 6.70 23.38 2.78
CA ASN A 209 7.68 22.82 3.70
C ASN A 209 7.03 22.70 5.07
N LYS A 210 6.45 21.53 5.35
CA LYS A 210 6.03 21.18 6.70
C LYS A 210 7.29 20.90 7.52
N GLY A 211 7.33 21.39 8.76
CA GLY A 211 8.34 20.95 9.71
C GLY A 211 8.38 19.42 9.75
N GLN A 212 9.49 18.84 10.18
CA GLN A 212 9.66 17.39 10.38
C GLN A 212 8.75 16.88 11.52
N GLU A 213 7.45 17.19 11.51
CA GLU A 213 6.47 16.32 12.09
C GLU A 213 6.50 15.06 11.24
N GLN A 214 6.85 13.94 11.89
CA GLN A 214 6.73 12.64 11.26
C GLN A 214 5.28 12.49 10.81
N LYS A 215 5.04 12.77 9.53
CA LYS A 215 3.83 12.40 8.83
C LYS A 215 3.77 10.89 9.00
N TRP A 216 2.91 10.43 9.90
CA TRP A 216 2.40 9.08 9.84
C TRP A 216 1.75 8.99 8.47
N ASP A 217 2.49 8.42 7.53
CA ASP A 217 2.05 8.32 6.17
C ASP A 217 0.97 7.24 6.10
N PHE A 218 -0.27 7.64 6.40
CA PHE A 218 -1.45 6.80 6.22
C PHE A 218 -1.66 6.40 4.75
N THR A 219 -0.89 6.95 3.80
CA THR A 219 -0.90 6.52 2.39
C THR A 219 0.03 5.35 2.11
N GLN A 220 0.94 5.01 3.04
CA GLN A 220 1.38 3.63 3.12
C GLN A 220 0.23 2.85 3.71
N SER A 221 -0.52 2.12 2.86
CA SER A 221 -1.37 1.05 3.36
C SER A 221 -0.43 0.11 4.13
N THR A 222 -0.38 0.29 5.45
CA THR A 222 0.35 -0.61 6.32
C THR A 222 -0.49 -1.86 6.27
N VAL A 223 -0.22 -2.73 5.30
CA VAL A 223 -0.95 -3.97 5.17
C VAL A 223 -0.67 -4.71 6.45
N LEU A 224 -1.70 -4.84 7.28
CA LEU A 224 -1.57 -5.47 8.57
C LEU A 224 -1.04 -6.88 8.33
N PRO A 225 -0.01 -7.30 9.07
CA PRO A 225 0.55 -8.60 8.85
C PRO A 225 -0.46 -9.68 9.22
N LEU A 226 -0.64 -10.65 8.32
CA LEU A 226 -1.50 -11.80 8.59
C LEU A 226 -0.85 -12.64 9.69
N THR A 227 -1.59 -12.86 10.78
CA THR A 227 -1.09 -13.63 11.91
C THR A 227 -1.89 -14.91 12.07
N LEU A 228 -1.21 -16.05 11.94
CA LEU A 228 -1.82 -17.38 12.06
C LEU A 228 -1.33 -18.03 13.33
N TRP A 229 -2.26 -18.54 14.13
CA TRP A 229 -1.94 -19.13 15.43
C TRP A 229 -2.11 -20.64 15.46
N SER A 230 -1.23 -21.29 16.21
CA SER A 230 -1.35 -22.69 16.63
C SER A 230 -1.26 -22.76 18.15
N TRP A 231 -2.22 -23.42 18.80
CA TRP A 231 -2.38 -23.43 20.25
C TRP A 231 -2.19 -24.83 20.86
N GLY A 232 -1.90 -24.89 22.16
CA GLY A 232 -2.00 -26.13 22.95
C GLY A 232 -1.00 -27.21 22.55
N SER A 233 -1.48 -28.46 22.47
CA SER A 233 -0.67 -29.65 22.11
C SER A 233 0.02 -29.50 20.76
N MET A 234 -0.68 -28.91 19.80
CA MET A 234 -0.19 -28.62 18.44
C MET A 234 1.04 -27.70 18.48
N SER A 235 0.97 -26.63 19.27
CA SER A 235 2.09 -25.70 19.46
C SER A 235 3.29 -26.36 20.17
N ALA A 236 3.03 -27.27 21.11
CA ALA A 236 4.06 -27.99 21.84
C ALA A 236 4.76 -29.03 20.94
N GLU A 237 4.01 -29.74 20.10
CA GLU A 237 4.56 -30.65 19.08
C GLU A 237 5.45 -29.90 18.10
N MET A 238 5.00 -28.75 17.59
CA MET A 238 5.74 -27.92 16.63
C MET A 238 7.08 -27.41 17.22
N GLN A 239 7.14 -27.14 18.52
CA GLN A 239 8.39 -26.79 19.21
C GLN A 239 9.35 -27.98 19.28
N LYS A 240 8.84 -29.17 19.63
CA LYS A 240 9.65 -30.39 19.75
C LYS A 240 10.25 -30.80 18.40
N THR A 241 9.47 -30.73 17.33
CA THR A 241 9.88 -31.14 15.97
C THR A 241 10.66 -30.05 15.22
N LYS A 242 10.84 -28.86 15.82
CA LYS A 242 11.39 -27.66 15.17
C LYS A 242 10.66 -27.28 13.88
N ALA A 243 9.41 -27.72 13.70
CA ALA A 243 8.65 -27.52 12.47
C ALA A 243 8.40 -26.02 12.17
N ALA A 244 8.23 -25.17 13.19
CA ALA A 244 8.07 -23.73 13.00
C ALA A 244 9.23 -23.10 12.21
N LYS A 245 10.49 -23.50 12.49
CA LYS A 245 11.67 -22.99 11.77
C LYS A 245 11.67 -23.44 10.31
N ARG A 246 11.26 -24.68 10.05
CA ARG A 246 11.19 -25.26 8.70
C ARG A 246 10.15 -24.55 7.85
N ILE A 247 8.97 -24.31 8.42
CA ILE A 247 7.86 -23.58 7.78
C ILE A 247 8.31 -22.16 7.41
N ILE A 248 9.00 -21.46 8.31
CA ILE A 248 9.46 -20.09 8.03
C ILE A 248 10.54 -20.05 6.98
N SER A 249 11.51 -20.97 7.05
CA SER A 249 12.54 -21.07 6.01
C SER A 249 11.91 -21.33 4.64
N TRP A 250 10.84 -22.11 4.59
CA TRP A 250 10.08 -22.35 3.37
C TRP A 250 9.29 -21.12 2.90
N LEU A 251 8.55 -20.46 3.80
CA LEU A 251 7.80 -19.23 3.45
C LEU A 251 8.71 -18.09 3.00
N LYS A 252 9.92 -17.98 3.57
CA LYS A 252 10.94 -17.00 3.15
C LYS A 252 11.63 -17.35 1.83
N GLY A 253 11.54 -18.62 1.40
CA GLY A 253 12.13 -19.10 0.16
C GLY A 253 11.16 -19.13 -1.02
N LYS A 254 9.93 -18.65 -0.84
CA LYS A 254 8.90 -18.52 -1.87
C LYS A 254 8.90 -17.11 -2.47
#